data_AF-A0A522D6U3-F1
#
_entry.id   AF-A0A522D6U3-F1
#
_cell.length_a   1.000
_cell.length_b   1.000
_cell.length_c   1.000
_cell.angle_alpha   90.00
_cell.angle_beta   90.00
_cell.angle_gamma   90.00
#
_symmetry.space_group_name_H-M   'P 1'
#
loop_
_entity.id
_entity.type
_entity.pdbx_description
1 polymer ?
#
loop_
_entity_poly.entity_id
_entity_poly.type
_entity_poly.pdbx_seq_one_letter_code
_entity_poly.pdbx_strand_id
1 'polypeptide(L)'
;MTDRIPEYSFFRAEGLSLAAIETAEEARGEFFEQRKKLEKRFGARGIFTQMDKDTGRLKIDCFVYKRGDKAPEDWNIDWPKEDEDDSYLASGLPKPGSSDAFYLASMAGLMERSAKNMSIENIFGCGDMPMKELPSGKYHGEFVRWTSLEDSGPDAKRVGKLRDRMTICFGSNSACKSSDPIDCMKLDGDWYIRVPNLPGTAEPRFTPPDAVPVSYDRMLEADKAEYNNRYNPYRPGMSGPLC
;
A
#
# COMPACT_ATOMS: atom_id res chain seq x y z
N MET A 1 26.14 -3.87 -24.32
CA MET A 1 25.25 -3.68 -23.17
C MET A 1 25.65 -4.78 -22.20
N THR A 2 26.12 -4.45 -20.99
CA THR A 2 26.41 -5.48 -20.00
C THR A 2 25.09 -6.15 -19.64
N ASP A 3 25.03 -7.47 -19.78
CA ASP A 3 23.90 -8.32 -19.41
C ASP A 3 23.67 -8.24 -17.89
N ARG A 4 23.10 -7.12 -17.44
CA ARG A 4 22.63 -7.01 -16.07
C ARG A 4 21.43 -7.93 -15.97
N ILE A 5 21.61 -8.99 -15.20
CA ILE A 5 20.54 -9.87 -14.77
C ILE A 5 19.42 -9.02 -14.17
N PRO A 6 18.17 -9.14 -14.65
CA PRO A 6 17.06 -8.35 -14.14
C PRO A 6 16.88 -8.57 -12.64
N GLU A 7 16.73 -7.48 -11.89
CA GLU A 7 16.51 -7.53 -10.43
C GLU A 7 15.14 -8.09 -10.05
N TYR A 8 14.19 -8.09 -11.00
CA TYR A 8 12.80 -8.47 -10.80
C TYR A 8 12.27 -9.28 -11.98
N SER A 9 11.30 -10.12 -11.69
CA SER A 9 10.41 -10.78 -12.63
C SER A 9 9.01 -10.16 -12.54
N PHE A 10 8.31 -10.10 -13.67
CA PHE A 10 6.97 -9.52 -13.77
C PHE A 10 5.97 -10.59 -14.16
N PHE A 11 4.78 -10.51 -13.59
CA PHE A 11 3.70 -11.44 -13.85
C PHE A 11 2.41 -10.65 -14.07
N ARG A 12 1.58 -11.08 -15.02
CA ARG A 12 0.19 -10.64 -15.08
C ARG A 12 -0.62 -11.50 -14.12
N ALA A 13 -1.40 -10.85 -13.26
CA ALA A 13 -2.27 -11.52 -12.33
C ALA A 13 -3.48 -12.12 -13.06
N GLU A 14 -3.75 -13.39 -12.80
CA GLU A 14 -4.87 -14.16 -13.34
C GLU A 14 -5.36 -15.15 -12.27
N GLY A 15 -6.57 -15.68 -12.44
CA GLY A 15 -7.11 -16.72 -11.57
C GLY A 15 -6.99 -16.38 -10.08
N LEU A 16 -6.30 -17.23 -9.32
CA LEU A 16 -6.08 -17.04 -7.89
C LEU A 16 -5.24 -15.82 -7.55
N SER A 17 -4.27 -15.42 -8.40
CA SER A 17 -3.48 -14.21 -8.13
C SER A 17 -4.28 -12.92 -8.28
N LEU A 18 -5.19 -12.87 -9.25
CA LEU A 18 -6.11 -11.74 -9.40
C LEU A 18 -7.09 -11.67 -8.22
N ALA A 19 -7.70 -12.80 -7.83
CA ALA A 19 -8.61 -12.86 -6.69
C ALA A 19 -7.94 -12.43 -5.36
N ALA A 20 -6.65 -12.73 -5.20
CA ALA A 20 -5.89 -12.28 -4.03
C ALA A 20 -5.68 -10.76 -4.02
N ILE A 21 -5.37 -10.15 -5.17
CA ILE A 21 -5.27 -8.70 -5.28
C ILE A 21 -6.61 -8.06 -4.90
N GLU A 22 -7.71 -8.52 -5.50
CA GLU A 22 -9.06 -7.99 -5.23
C GLU A 22 -9.43 -8.12 -3.75
N THR A 23 -9.15 -9.27 -3.13
CA THR A 23 -9.35 -9.49 -1.70
C THR A 23 -8.55 -8.49 -0.85
N ALA A 24 -7.30 -8.22 -1.22
CA ALA A 24 -6.47 -7.24 -0.51
C ALA A 24 -6.99 -5.80 -0.69
N GLU A 25 -7.48 -5.45 -1.89
CA GLU A 25 -8.12 -4.16 -2.15
C GLU A 25 -9.36 -3.96 -1.27
N GLU A 26 -10.24 -4.96 -1.22
CA GLU A 26 -11.46 -4.93 -0.41
C GLU A 26 -11.15 -4.85 1.09
N ALA A 27 -10.23 -5.69 1.58
CA ALA A 27 -9.80 -5.68 2.97
C ALA A 27 -9.20 -4.33 3.38
N ARG A 28 -8.38 -3.73 2.50
CA ARG A 28 -7.85 -2.39 2.71
C ARG A 28 -8.97 -1.35 2.79
N GLY A 29 -9.92 -1.40 1.86
CA GLY A 29 -11.08 -0.51 1.83
C GLY A 29 -11.87 -0.58 3.14
N GLU A 30 -12.18 -1.79 3.60
CA GLU A 30 -12.88 -2.04 4.86
C GLU A 30 -12.08 -1.49 6.06
N PHE A 31 -10.78 -1.75 6.11
CA PHE A 31 -9.91 -1.27 7.18
C PHE A 31 -9.93 0.27 7.28
N PHE A 32 -9.77 0.97 6.15
CA PHE A 32 -9.80 2.42 6.12
C PHE A 32 -11.19 3.01 6.39
N GLU A 33 -12.27 2.32 6.00
CA GLU A 33 -13.62 2.73 6.36
C GLU A 33 -13.84 2.65 7.88
N GLN A 34 -13.43 1.54 8.50
CA GLN A 34 -13.52 1.35 9.95
C GLN A 34 -12.65 2.37 10.70
N ARG A 35 -11.44 2.64 10.20
CA ARG A 35 -10.56 3.69 10.72
C ARG A 35 -11.21 5.07 10.65
N LYS A 36 -11.80 5.44 9.50
CA LYS A 36 -12.52 6.73 9.34
C LYS A 36 -13.74 6.83 10.28
N LYS A 37 -14.46 5.73 10.51
CA LYS A 37 -15.56 5.69 11.49
C LYS A 37 -15.06 6.02 12.90
N LEU A 38 -13.91 5.46 13.29
CA LEU A 38 -13.27 5.76 14.58
C LEU A 38 -12.79 7.21 14.66
N GLU A 39 -12.11 7.71 13.63
CA GLU A 39 -11.64 9.10 13.53
C GLU A 39 -12.81 10.08 13.73
N LYS A 40 -13.90 9.87 13.00
CA LYS A 40 -15.12 10.69 13.11
C LYS A 40 -15.77 10.58 14.49
N ARG A 41 -15.85 9.38 15.06
CA ARG A 41 -16.49 9.16 16.37
C ARG A 41 -15.80 9.94 17.49
N PHE A 42 -14.47 9.94 17.49
CA PHE A 42 -13.68 10.51 18.56
C PHE A 42 -13.12 11.91 18.22
N GLY A 43 -13.47 12.47 17.06
CA GLY A 43 -13.01 13.81 16.66
C GLY A 43 -11.52 13.87 16.34
N ALA A 44 -10.91 12.75 15.96
CA ALA A 44 -9.49 12.64 15.66
C ALA A 44 -9.20 12.87 14.17
N ARG A 45 -7.98 13.31 13.86
CA ARG A 45 -7.46 13.50 12.49
C ARG A 45 -6.81 12.25 11.92
N GLY A 46 -6.41 11.34 12.80
CA GLY A 46 -5.69 10.14 12.45
C GLY A 46 -5.74 9.13 13.57
N ILE A 47 -5.46 7.88 13.22
CA ILE A 47 -5.30 6.78 14.15
C ILE A 47 -4.04 6.03 13.76
N PHE A 48 -3.21 5.76 14.75
CA PHE A 48 -2.11 4.82 14.62
C PHE A 48 -2.55 3.45 15.12
N THR A 49 -2.35 2.46 14.27
CA THR A 49 -2.65 1.06 14.54
C THR A 49 -1.41 0.23 14.26
N GLN A 50 -1.19 -0.81 15.04
CA GLN A 50 -0.13 -1.77 14.82
C GLN A 50 -0.64 -3.20 15.01
N MET A 51 -0.01 -4.15 14.32
CA MET A 51 -0.15 -5.56 14.65
C MET A 51 0.83 -5.90 15.76
N ASP A 52 0.33 -6.39 16.88
CA ASP A 52 1.14 -6.92 17.96
C ASP A 52 1.88 -8.18 17.45
N LYS A 53 3.20 -8.20 17.59
CA LYS A 53 4.05 -9.24 16.99
C LYS A 53 3.91 -10.60 17.69
N ASP A 54 3.62 -10.60 18.99
CA ASP A 54 3.57 -11.82 19.79
C ASP A 54 2.20 -12.49 19.69
N THR A 55 1.14 -11.69 19.67
CA THR A 55 -0.25 -12.17 19.66
C THR A 55 -0.89 -12.17 18.27
N GLY A 56 -0.29 -11.48 17.30
CA GLY A 56 -0.86 -11.29 15.96
C GLY A 56 -2.19 -10.53 15.98
N ARG A 57 -2.44 -9.74 17.02
CA ARG A 57 -3.68 -8.97 17.19
C ARG A 57 -3.50 -7.53 16.76
N LEU A 58 -4.55 -6.94 16.20
CA LEU A 58 -4.53 -5.51 15.91
C LEU A 58 -4.70 -4.73 17.21
N LYS A 59 -3.82 -3.75 17.41
CA LYS A 59 -3.91 -2.77 18.49
C LYS A 59 -4.07 -1.37 17.89
N ILE A 60 -4.96 -0.59 18.50
CA ILE A 60 -5.04 0.86 18.28
C ILE A 60 -4.09 1.51 19.29
N ASP A 61 -3.03 2.15 18.81
CA ASP A 61 -1.99 2.72 19.67
C ASP A 61 -2.32 4.10 20.15
N CYS A 62 -2.80 4.97 19.27
CA CYS A 62 -3.25 6.29 19.66
C CYS A 62 -4.10 6.95 18.58
N PHE A 63 -4.89 7.92 19.04
CA PHE A 63 -5.61 8.87 18.22
C PHE A 63 -4.83 10.16 18.15
N VAL A 64 -4.84 10.77 16.97
CA VAL A 64 -4.09 11.97 16.67
C VAL A 64 -5.01 13.17 16.63
N TYR A 65 -4.69 14.19 17.42
CA TYR A 65 -5.46 15.44 17.52
C TYR A 65 -4.56 16.63 17.21
N LYS A 66 -5.11 17.64 16.53
CA LYS A 66 -4.50 18.97 16.43
C LYS A 66 -4.96 19.87 17.56
N ARG A 67 -4.18 20.93 17.83
CA ARG A 67 -4.57 21.99 18.78
C ARG A 67 -5.95 22.54 18.38
N GLY A 68 -6.91 22.50 19.31
CA GLY A 68 -8.29 22.95 19.10
C GLY A 68 -9.27 21.88 18.59
N ASP A 69 -8.80 20.66 18.26
CA ASP A 69 -9.71 19.54 18.01
C ASP A 69 -10.43 19.16 19.33
N LYS A 70 -11.70 18.74 19.22
CA LYS A 70 -12.54 18.32 20.36
C LYS A 70 -12.22 16.87 20.74
N ALA A 71 -11.07 16.66 21.36
CA ALA A 71 -10.76 15.37 21.95
C ALA A 71 -11.70 15.07 23.13
N PRO A 72 -12.05 13.80 23.41
CA PRO A 72 -12.94 13.48 24.52
C PRO A 72 -12.32 13.85 25.88
N GLU A 73 -13.10 14.50 26.76
CA GLU A 73 -12.62 15.10 28.02
C GLU A 73 -11.98 14.08 28.98
N ASP A 74 -12.45 12.84 28.94
CA ASP A 74 -12.01 11.77 29.84
C ASP A 74 -10.86 10.91 29.30
N TRP A 75 -10.27 11.30 28.17
CA TRP A 75 -9.16 10.56 27.59
C TRP A 75 -7.82 11.00 28.17
N ASN A 76 -6.89 10.06 28.23
CA ASN A 76 -5.50 10.36 28.55
C ASN A 76 -4.86 10.91 27.27
N ILE A 77 -4.70 12.24 27.21
CA ILE A 77 -4.10 12.92 26.07
C ILE A 77 -2.71 13.40 26.46
N ASP A 78 -1.70 12.89 25.77
CA ASP A 78 -0.34 13.39 25.85
C ASP A 78 -0.16 14.49 24.79
N TRP A 79 -0.20 15.74 25.24
CA TRP A 79 0.07 16.91 24.41
C TRP A 79 1.60 17.13 24.40
N PRO A 80 2.27 17.07 23.23
CA PRO A 80 3.69 17.40 23.19
C PRO A 80 3.91 18.83 23.71
N LYS A 81 5.03 19.02 24.42
CA LYS A 81 5.52 20.36 24.79
C LYS A 81 5.82 21.16 23.52
N GLU A 82 5.55 22.46 23.56
CA GLU A 82 5.73 23.38 22.43
C GLU A 82 7.10 23.23 21.76
N ASP A 83 7.08 22.89 20.47
CA ASP A 83 8.22 23.02 19.55
C ASP A 83 7.79 23.94 18.39
N GLU A 84 8.75 24.69 17.87
CA GLU A 84 8.59 25.92 17.06
C GLU A 84 7.84 25.78 15.73
N ASP A 85 7.44 24.57 15.31
CA ASP A 85 6.97 24.25 13.95
C ASP A 85 5.45 24.04 13.81
N ASP A 86 4.65 24.46 14.80
CA ASP A 86 3.17 24.56 14.74
C ASP A 86 2.42 23.25 14.35
N SER A 87 3.10 22.10 14.43
CA SER A 87 2.60 20.77 14.05
C SER A 87 2.26 19.91 15.27
N TYR A 88 1.49 20.45 16.20
CA TYR A 88 1.04 19.73 17.39
C TYR A 88 0.15 18.54 17.00
N LEU A 89 0.68 17.32 17.16
CA LEU A 89 -0.08 16.08 17.15
C LEU A 89 -0.10 15.55 18.59
N ALA A 90 -1.22 15.75 19.28
CA ALA A 90 -1.42 15.10 20.57
C ALA A 90 -1.89 13.67 20.35
N SER A 91 -1.38 12.76 21.19
CA SER A 91 -1.73 11.36 21.17
C SER A 91 -2.69 11.06 22.31
N GLY A 92 -3.86 10.49 22.01
CA GLY A 92 -4.90 10.22 23.00
C GLY A 92 -5.37 8.78 22.98
N LEU A 93 -5.62 8.24 24.17
CA LEU A 93 -6.32 6.96 24.39
C LEU A 93 -7.38 7.10 25.49
N PRO A 94 -8.47 6.33 25.42
CA PRO A 94 -9.44 6.30 26.52
C PRO A 94 -8.81 5.72 27.79
N LYS A 95 -9.31 6.16 28.95
CA LYS A 95 -8.93 5.55 30.24
C LYS A 95 -9.24 4.05 30.23
N PRO A 96 -8.33 3.19 30.74
CA PRO A 96 -8.59 1.76 30.89
C PRO A 96 -9.89 1.49 31.65
N GLY A 97 -10.69 0.53 31.18
CA GLY A 97 -11.98 0.18 31.80
C GLY A 97 -13.17 1.09 31.46
N SER A 98 -12.96 2.17 30.68
CA SER A 98 -14.07 3.00 30.18
C SER A 98 -14.88 2.29 29.08
N SER A 99 -16.10 2.79 28.83
CA SER A 99 -16.93 2.33 27.71
C SER A 99 -16.26 2.51 26.35
N ASP A 100 -15.50 3.60 26.18
CA ASP A 100 -14.74 3.85 24.96
C ASP A 100 -13.60 2.83 24.79
N ALA A 101 -12.90 2.48 25.87
CA ALA A 101 -11.87 1.43 25.81
C ALA A 101 -12.46 0.07 25.41
N PHE A 102 -13.65 -0.30 25.91
CA PHE A 102 -14.35 -1.53 25.51
C PHE A 102 -14.79 -1.49 24.03
N TYR A 103 -15.31 -0.35 23.58
CA TYR A 103 -15.69 -0.15 22.18
C TYR A 103 -14.48 -0.24 21.24
N LEU A 104 -13.35 0.37 21.60
CA LEU A 104 -12.11 0.29 20.82
C LEU A 104 -11.59 -1.15 20.71
N ALA A 105 -11.63 -1.93 21.79
CA ALA A 105 -11.23 -3.34 21.74
C ALA A 105 -12.12 -4.15 20.77
N SER A 106 -13.43 -3.89 20.77
CA SER A 106 -14.37 -4.53 19.84
C SER A 106 -14.10 -4.14 18.39
N MET A 107 -13.85 -2.85 18.13
CA MET A 107 -13.52 -2.34 16.80
C MET A 107 -12.17 -2.85 16.30
N ALA A 108 -11.16 -2.92 17.17
CA ALA A 108 -9.86 -3.49 16.83
C ALA A 108 -10.00 -4.96 16.38
N GLY A 109 -10.86 -5.74 17.04
CA GLY A 109 -11.16 -7.12 16.63
C GLY A 109 -11.86 -7.22 15.26
N LEU A 110 -12.71 -6.26 14.89
CA LEU A 110 -13.30 -6.18 13.55
C LEU A 110 -12.25 -5.80 12.49
N MET A 111 -11.42 -4.80 12.80
CA MET A 111 -10.36 -4.31 11.93
C MET A 111 -9.24 -5.34 11.73
N GLU A 112 -9.03 -6.25 12.68
CA GLU A 112 -7.95 -7.23 12.64
C GLU A 112 -8.00 -8.14 11.40
N ARG A 113 -9.19 -8.61 11.00
CA ARG A 113 -9.32 -9.45 9.79
C ARG A 113 -8.92 -8.67 8.55
N SER A 114 -9.43 -7.46 8.41
CA SER A 114 -9.11 -6.58 7.28
C SER A 114 -7.62 -6.21 7.28
N ALA A 115 -7.02 -5.98 8.45
CA ALA A 115 -5.58 -5.72 8.60
C ALA A 115 -4.70 -6.92 8.22
N LYS A 116 -5.15 -8.15 8.49
CA LYS A 116 -4.46 -9.38 8.07
C LYS A 116 -4.55 -9.58 6.56
N ASN A 117 -5.71 -9.29 5.98
CA ASN A 117 -5.97 -9.53 4.57
C ASN A 117 -5.60 -8.35 3.66
N MET A 118 -5.23 -7.18 4.19
CA MET A 118 -4.79 -6.06 3.34
C MET A 118 -3.36 -6.25 2.79
N SER A 119 -2.57 -7.17 3.34
CA SER A 119 -1.27 -7.58 2.78
C SER A 119 -1.47 -8.77 1.86
N ILE A 120 -1.01 -8.61 0.62
CA ILE A 120 -1.17 -9.64 -0.42
C ILE A 120 -0.32 -10.89 -0.12
N GLU A 121 0.81 -10.71 0.57
CA GLU A 121 1.69 -11.80 1.01
C GLU A 121 0.98 -12.77 1.96
N ASN A 122 0.14 -12.22 2.86
CA ASN A 122 -0.65 -13.04 3.76
C ASN A 122 -1.66 -13.89 2.99
N ILE A 123 -2.27 -13.34 1.93
CA ILE A 123 -3.24 -14.06 1.10
C ILE A 123 -2.56 -15.14 0.25
N PHE A 124 -1.40 -14.82 -0.33
CA PHE A 124 -0.60 -15.81 -1.07
C PHE A 124 -0.02 -16.91 -0.18
N GLY A 125 -0.14 -16.79 1.15
CA GLY A 125 0.46 -17.76 2.07
C GLY A 125 1.98 -17.70 2.03
N CYS A 126 2.56 -16.56 1.65
CA CYS A 126 4.01 -16.38 1.56
C CYS A 126 4.69 -16.28 2.95
N GLY A 127 3.91 -16.29 4.04
CA GLY A 127 4.38 -16.38 5.43
C GLY A 127 5.38 -15.28 5.81
N ASP A 128 6.31 -15.63 6.72
CA ASP A 128 7.55 -14.89 6.92
C ASP A 128 8.44 -15.11 5.69
N MET A 129 8.15 -14.46 4.57
CA MET A 129 9.08 -14.49 3.46
C MET A 129 10.48 -14.08 3.97
N PRO A 130 11.58 -14.69 3.48
CA PRO A 130 12.97 -14.35 3.85
C PRO A 130 13.43 -12.94 3.41
N MET A 131 12.49 -12.01 3.26
CA MET A 131 12.61 -10.67 2.68
C MET A 131 13.19 -9.62 3.64
N LYS A 132 13.59 -10.01 4.86
CA LYS A 132 14.44 -9.15 5.72
C LYS A 132 15.87 -9.01 5.18
N GLU A 133 16.27 -9.87 4.26
CA GLU A 133 17.64 -9.93 3.71
C GLU A 133 17.63 -9.78 2.18
N LEU A 134 17.08 -8.67 1.68
CA LEU A 134 17.55 -8.16 0.40
C LEU A 134 19.02 -7.73 0.60
N PRO A 135 19.97 -8.17 -0.26
CA PRO A 135 21.35 -7.72 -0.18
C PRO A 135 21.42 -6.20 -0.07
N SER A 136 22.39 -5.65 0.68
CA SER A 136 22.59 -4.20 0.72
C SER A 136 22.77 -3.67 -0.71
N GLY A 137 21.90 -2.76 -1.14
CA GLY A 137 21.88 -2.30 -2.53
C GLY A 137 20.89 -1.17 -2.77
N LYS A 138 21.04 -0.46 -3.89
CA LYS A 138 20.04 0.49 -4.38
C LYS A 138 19.07 -0.27 -5.26
N TYR A 139 17.81 -0.38 -4.83
CA TYR A 139 16.77 -1.03 -5.60
C TYR A 139 15.86 0.02 -6.25
N HIS A 140 15.33 -0.31 -7.42
CA HIS A 140 14.39 0.56 -8.12
C HIS A 140 13.01 0.54 -7.47
N GLY A 141 12.68 1.58 -6.69
CA GLY A 141 11.36 1.78 -6.05
C GLY A 141 10.25 2.28 -7.00
N GLU A 142 10.55 2.48 -8.29
CA GLU A 142 9.71 3.21 -9.25
C GLU A 142 8.51 2.39 -9.77
N PHE A 143 8.38 1.10 -9.46
CA PHE A 143 7.22 0.29 -9.90
C PHE A 143 5.94 0.61 -9.12
N VAL A 144 6.09 1.20 -7.93
CA VAL A 144 4.99 1.64 -7.09
C VAL A 144 4.71 3.09 -7.44
N ARG A 145 3.64 3.34 -8.18
CA ARG A 145 3.21 4.65 -8.71
C ARG A 145 2.81 5.62 -7.58
N TRP A 146 3.76 6.06 -6.76
CA TRP A 146 3.51 6.98 -5.64
C TRP A 146 3.15 8.37 -6.13
N THR A 147 2.43 9.11 -5.29
CA THR A 147 2.08 10.53 -5.49
C THR A 147 3.27 11.51 -5.60
N SER A 148 4.51 11.04 -5.44
CA SER A 148 5.76 11.81 -5.37
C SER A 148 6.81 11.30 -6.36
N LEU A 149 6.43 10.42 -7.29
CA LEU A 149 7.28 10.09 -8.42
C LEU A 149 7.32 11.27 -9.39
N GLU A 150 8.50 11.54 -9.96
CA GLU A 150 8.63 12.44 -11.10
C GLU A 150 7.90 11.82 -12.30
N ASP A 151 6.99 12.60 -12.91
CA ASP A 151 6.30 12.22 -14.12
C ASP A 151 7.32 12.06 -15.25
N SER A 152 7.54 10.82 -15.69
CA SER A 152 8.31 10.59 -16.91
C SER A 152 7.34 10.44 -18.06
N GLY A 153 7.50 11.31 -19.05
CA GLY A 153 6.74 11.25 -20.30
C GLY A 153 6.91 9.93 -21.08
N PRO A 154 6.37 9.86 -22.30
CA PRO A 154 6.18 8.61 -23.05
C PRO A 154 7.48 7.85 -23.40
N ASP A 155 8.63 8.52 -23.29
CA ASP A 155 9.97 7.96 -23.54
C ASP A 155 10.59 7.32 -22.29
N ALA A 156 9.80 7.08 -21.24
CA ALA A 156 10.25 6.39 -20.04
C ALA A 156 10.91 5.05 -20.41
N LYS A 157 12.18 4.90 -20.01
CA LYS A 157 12.93 3.63 -20.14
C LYS A 157 12.63 2.65 -19.01
N ARG A 158 11.69 3.02 -18.11
CA ARG A 158 11.38 2.31 -16.86
C ARG A 158 9.89 2.28 -16.62
N VAL A 159 9.40 1.11 -16.21
CA VAL A 159 8.00 0.82 -15.88
C VAL A 159 7.61 1.49 -14.56
N GLY A 160 6.40 2.07 -14.48
CA GLY A 160 5.78 2.47 -13.21
C GLY A 160 6.01 3.93 -12.79
N LYS A 161 6.60 4.75 -13.65
CA LYS A 161 6.81 6.18 -13.37
C LYS A 161 5.57 7.06 -13.52
N LEU A 162 4.49 6.52 -14.09
CA LEU A 162 3.24 7.25 -14.21
C LEU A 162 2.62 7.47 -12.83
N ARG A 163 2.42 8.72 -12.45
CA ARG A 163 1.73 9.03 -11.20
C ARG A 163 0.31 8.50 -11.25
N ASP A 164 -0.09 7.77 -10.21
CA ASP A 164 -1.44 7.26 -10.09
C ASP A 164 -1.97 7.37 -8.66
N ARG A 165 -3.29 7.52 -8.53
CA ARG A 165 -4.03 7.41 -7.25
C ARG A 165 -4.70 6.04 -7.09
N MET A 166 -4.78 5.26 -8.18
CA MET A 166 -5.43 3.94 -8.23
C MET A 166 -4.46 2.77 -8.00
N THR A 167 -3.14 2.99 -8.16
CA THR A 167 -2.16 1.95 -7.85
C THR A 167 -2.08 1.79 -6.33
N ILE A 168 -2.55 0.65 -5.85
CA ILE A 168 -2.65 0.35 -4.43
C ILE A 168 -1.29 -0.18 -3.99
N CYS A 169 -0.54 0.66 -3.26
CA CYS A 169 0.69 0.25 -2.61
C CYS A 169 0.31 -0.62 -1.41
N PHE A 170 0.26 -1.96 -1.53
CA PHE A 170 -0.16 -2.84 -0.43
C PHE A 170 0.62 -2.60 0.87
N GLY A 171 1.85 -2.12 0.76
CA GLY A 171 2.56 -1.45 1.84
C GLY A 171 4.03 -1.35 1.53
N SER A 172 4.40 -0.92 0.33
CA SER A 172 5.79 -0.93 -0.13
C SER A 172 6.32 0.49 -0.30
N ASN A 173 7.23 0.89 0.58
CA ASN A 173 8.20 1.94 0.28
C ASN A 173 9.53 1.25 0.05
N SER A 174 9.84 0.95 -1.20
CA SER A 174 11.20 0.90 -1.73
C SER A 174 12.26 0.32 -0.77
N ALA A 175 12.61 -0.95 -0.91
CA ALA A 175 13.92 -1.50 -0.49
C ALA A 175 14.47 -1.31 0.94
N CYS A 176 13.77 -0.63 1.85
CA CYS A 176 14.36 -0.09 3.07
C CYS A 176 13.30 -0.02 4.15
N LYS A 177 13.44 -0.91 5.14
CA LYS A 177 12.73 -0.93 6.43
C LYS A 177 11.25 -1.34 6.34
N SER A 178 11.03 -2.61 6.66
CA SER A 178 9.78 -3.13 7.28
C SER A 178 8.47 -2.99 6.48
N SER A 179 8.51 -3.06 5.15
CA SER A 179 7.32 -2.86 4.33
C SER A 179 7.22 -3.91 3.22
N ASP A 180 6.00 -4.18 2.75
CA ASP A 180 5.58 -5.35 1.98
C ASP A 180 6.41 -5.62 0.71
N PRO A 181 6.86 -6.87 0.48
CA PRO A 181 7.81 -7.25 -0.57
C PRO A 181 7.23 -7.41 -1.98
N ILE A 182 5.92 -7.59 -2.12
CA ILE A 182 5.26 -7.79 -3.41
C ILE A 182 4.58 -6.48 -3.82
N ASP A 183 4.99 -5.96 -4.97
CA ASP A 183 4.35 -4.78 -5.55
C ASP A 183 3.36 -5.20 -6.63
N CYS A 184 2.16 -4.61 -6.58
CA CYS A 184 1.14 -4.78 -7.61
C CYS A 184 0.83 -3.44 -8.26
N MET A 185 0.58 -3.46 -9.58
CA MET A 185 0.20 -2.28 -10.34
C MET A 185 -0.90 -2.63 -11.35
N LYS A 186 -1.82 -1.70 -11.57
CA LYS A 186 -2.84 -1.81 -12.62
C LYS A 186 -2.41 -1.03 -13.85
N LEU A 187 -2.38 -1.70 -15.01
CA LEU A 187 -2.04 -1.14 -16.32
C LEU A 187 -3.09 -1.54 -17.34
N ASP A 188 -3.75 -0.57 -17.98
CA ASP A 188 -4.73 -0.78 -19.04
C ASP A 188 -5.82 -1.81 -18.69
N GLY A 189 -6.28 -1.79 -17.44
CA GLY A 189 -7.30 -2.70 -16.93
C GLY A 189 -6.77 -4.01 -16.33
N ASP A 190 -5.54 -4.42 -16.65
CA ASP A 190 -4.90 -5.63 -16.14
C ASP A 190 -4.05 -5.36 -14.89
N TRP A 191 -3.99 -6.35 -14.00
CA TRP A 191 -3.13 -6.32 -12.83
C TRP A 191 -1.80 -7.02 -13.09
N TYR A 192 -0.72 -6.40 -12.64
CA TYR A 192 0.65 -6.90 -12.76
C TYR A 192 1.32 -6.95 -11.40
N ILE A 193 2.08 -8.01 -11.17
CA ILE A 193 2.80 -8.31 -9.94
C ILE A 193 4.29 -8.26 -10.26
N ARG A 194 5.06 -7.54 -9.44
CA ARG A 194 6.52 -7.55 -9.48
C ARG A 194 7.05 -8.36 -8.32
N VAL A 195 7.89 -9.34 -8.63
CA VAL A 195 8.56 -10.17 -7.63
C VAL A 195 10.08 -10.00 -7.76
N PRO A 196 10.82 -9.77 -6.66
CA PRO A 196 12.27 -9.75 -6.69
C PRO A 196 12.85 -11.10 -7.12
N ASN A 197 13.95 -11.09 -7.87
CA ASN A 197 14.67 -12.29 -8.24
C ASN A 197 15.65 -12.75 -7.14
N LEU A 198 16.10 -14.00 -7.23
CA LEU A 198 17.19 -14.53 -6.40
C LEU A 198 18.50 -13.82 -6.77
N PRO A 199 19.39 -13.53 -5.79
CA PRO A 199 20.59 -12.74 -6.03
C PRO A 199 21.47 -13.34 -7.14
N GLY A 200 21.81 -12.52 -8.14
CA GLY A 200 22.65 -12.96 -9.26
C GLY A 200 21.97 -13.91 -10.25
N THR A 201 20.63 -14.00 -10.23
CA THR A 201 19.87 -14.86 -11.15
C THR A 201 18.63 -14.12 -11.70
N ALA A 202 18.07 -14.62 -12.80
CA ALA A 202 16.77 -14.16 -13.32
C ALA A 202 15.58 -14.94 -12.72
N GLU A 203 15.84 -15.81 -11.73
CA GLU A 203 14.83 -16.66 -11.12
C GLU A 203 14.02 -15.87 -10.07
N PRO A 204 12.68 -15.84 -10.13
CA PRO A 204 11.87 -15.15 -9.14
C PRO A 204 11.93 -15.85 -7.77
N ARG A 205 11.99 -15.07 -6.69
CA ARG A 205 11.93 -15.64 -5.32
C ARG A 205 10.62 -16.36 -5.00
N PHE A 206 9.57 -16.00 -5.72
CA PHE A 206 8.23 -16.55 -5.58
C PHE A 206 7.52 -16.44 -6.93
N THR A 207 6.74 -17.45 -7.30
CA THR A 207 5.86 -17.39 -8.47
C THR A 207 4.43 -17.28 -7.98
N PRO A 208 3.73 -16.15 -8.23
CA PRO A 208 2.33 -16.01 -7.83
C PRO A 208 1.45 -17.08 -8.49
N PRO A 209 0.43 -17.60 -7.78
CA PRO A 209 -0.43 -18.67 -8.30
C PRO A 209 -1.21 -18.21 -9.53
N ASP A 210 -1.26 -19.06 -10.56
CA ASP A 210 -1.93 -18.81 -11.84
C ASP A 210 -1.43 -17.58 -12.63
N ALA A 211 -0.41 -16.87 -12.15
CA ALA A 211 0.07 -15.66 -12.79
C ALA A 211 0.92 -15.98 -14.02
N VAL A 212 0.76 -15.19 -15.08
CA VAL A 212 1.44 -15.41 -16.36
C VAL A 212 2.72 -14.57 -16.42
N PRO A 213 3.91 -15.14 -16.68
CA PRO A 213 5.14 -14.37 -16.80
C PRO A 213 5.06 -13.33 -17.94
N VAL A 214 5.52 -12.12 -17.66
CA VAL A 214 5.53 -11.01 -18.60
C VAL A 214 6.95 -10.50 -18.76
N SER A 215 7.40 -10.30 -20.00
CA SER A 215 8.72 -9.72 -20.26
C SER A 215 8.74 -8.23 -19.91
N TYR A 216 9.93 -7.71 -19.60
CA TYR A 216 10.09 -6.28 -19.32
C TYR A 216 9.63 -5.39 -20.48
N ASP A 217 9.86 -5.80 -21.74
CA ASP A 217 9.41 -5.05 -22.91
C ASP A 217 7.88 -4.97 -22.98
N ARG A 218 7.18 -6.07 -22.66
CA ARG A 218 5.71 -6.07 -22.58
C ARG A 218 5.19 -5.19 -21.45
N MET A 219 5.90 -5.14 -20.31
CA MET A 219 5.58 -4.19 -19.23
C MET A 219 5.74 -2.74 -19.68
N LEU A 220 6.80 -2.41 -20.43
CA LEU A 220 6.99 -1.07 -20.99
C LEU A 220 5.91 -0.70 -22.01
N GLU A 221 5.48 -1.65 -22.84
CA GLU A 221 4.37 -1.45 -23.77
C GLU A 221 3.05 -1.14 -23.03
N ALA A 222 2.73 -1.91 -21.99
CA ALA A 222 1.54 -1.69 -21.17
C ALA A 222 1.58 -0.34 -20.43
N ASP A 223 2.73 0.05 -19.87
CA ASP A 223 2.92 1.34 -19.20
C ASP A 223 2.75 2.52 -20.19
N LYS A 224 3.29 2.40 -21.40
CA LYS A 224 3.10 3.38 -22.48
C LYS A 224 1.65 3.46 -22.96
N ALA A 225 0.97 2.31 -23.08
CA ALA A 225 -0.45 2.27 -23.45
C ALA A 225 -1.30 3.00 -22.40
N GLU A 226 -1.04 2.75 -21.11
CA GLU A 226 -1.69 3.46 -20.00
C GLU A 226 -1.44 4.97 -20.06
N TYR A 227 -0.20 5.42 -20.32
CA TYR A 227 0.12 6.83 -20.50
C TYR A 227 -0.71 7.45 -21.63
N ASN A 228 -0.72 6.79 -22.80
CA ASN A 228 -1.46 7.25 -23.95
C ASN A 228 -2.96 7.31 -23.67
N ASN A 229 -3.52 6.33 -22.96
CA ASN A 229 -4.93 6.32 -22.56
C ASN A 229 -5.30 7.46 -21.61
N ARG A 230 -4.42 7.83 -20.68
CA ARG A 230 -4.65 8.91 -19.70
C ARG A 230 -4.46 10.31 -20.27
N TYR A 231 -3.45 10.48 -21.12
CA TYR A 231 -2.92 11.80 -21.47
C TYR A 231 -3.03 12.16 -22.96
N ASN A 232 -3.48 11.25 -23.84
CA ASN A 232 -3.72 11.60 -25.24
C ASN A 232 -5.19 12.04 -25.46
N PRO A 233 -5.45 13.32 -25.77
CA PRO A 233 -6.81 13.85 -25.96
C PRO A 233 -7.49 13.41 -27.27
N TYR A 234 -6.79 12.72 -28.17
CA TYR A 234 -7.34 12.27 -29.45
C TYR A 234 -7.73 10.78 -29.40
N ARG A 235 -8.85 10.47 -28.72
CA ARG A 235 -9.59 9.23 -29.02
C ARG A 235 -10.62 9.51 -30.12
N PRO A 236 -10.57 8.84 -31.28
CA PRO A 236 -11.73 8.74 -32.15
C PRO A 236 -12.76 7.87 -31.42
N GLY A 237 -13.81 8.49 -30.85
CA GLY A 237 -14.95 7.74 -30.29
C GLY A 237 -15.56 8.26 -28.99
N MET A 238 -14.99 9.28 -28.33
CA MET A 238 -15.67 9.97 -27.22
C MET A 238 -15.99 11.42 -27.57
N SER A 239 -16.87 11.58 -28.56
CA SER A 239 -17.65 12.81 -28.74
C SER A 239 -18.87 12.73 -27.83
N GLY A 240 -18.69 13.11 -26.56
CA GLY A 240 -19.77 13.38 -25.62
C GLY A 240 -19.39 14.64 -24.84
N PRO A 241 -20.28 15.66 -24.76
CA PRO A 241 -19.93 16.91 -24.11
C PRO A 241 -19.77 16.66 -22.61
N LEU A 242 -18.68 17.19 -22.04
CA LEU A 242 -18.57 17.41 -20.61
C LEU A 242 -19.62 18.45 -20.22
N CYS A 243 -20.59 18.05 -19.40
CA CYS A 243 -21.50 18.93 -18.66
C CYS A 243 -21.23 18.74 -17.17
#